data_AF-A0A972LSP2-F1
#
_entry.id   AF-A0A972LSP2-F1
#
_cell.length_a   1.000
_cell.length_b   1.000
_cell.length_c   1.000
_cell.angle_alpha   90.00
_cell.angle_beta   90.00
_cell.angle_gamma   90.00
#
_symmetry.space_group_name_H-M   'P 1'
#
loop_
_entity.id
_entity.type
_entity.pdbx_description
1 polymer ?
#
loop_
_entity_poly.entity_id
_entity_poly.type
_entity_poly.pdbx_seq_one_letter_code
_entity_poly.pdbx_strand_id
1 'polypeptide(L)'
;MGTKRAIQYWVIPPKADAEFVAHMEDVLEVYSRPYDANRPVLCMDEQPVQLVEEVQCPIEATKDHPRRVDYEYKRAGVANIFMFAEPLAG
;
A
#
# COMPACT_ATOMS: atom_id res chain seq x y z
N MET A 1 -23.00 -23.79 -6.87
CA MET A 1 -22.60 -24.45 -5.59
C MET A 1 -21.19 -23.99 -5.28
N GLY A 2 -21.06 -22.85 -4.60
CA GLY A 2 -19.77 -22.20 -4.36
C GLY A 2 -18.96 -22.95 -3.31
N THR A 3 -17.70 -23.25 -3.60
CA THR A 3 -16.75 -23.86 -2.66
C THR A 3 -16.66 -23.00 -1.41
N LYS A 4 -17.08 -23.53 -0.25
CA LYS A 4 -16.79 -22.93 1.06
C LYS A 4 -15.28 -22.88 1.21
N ARG A 5 -14.68 -21.70 1.12
CA ARG A 5 -13.27 -21.50 1.41
C ARG A 5 -13.04 -21.82 2.90
N ALA A 6 -12.02 -22.64 3.19
CA ALA A 6 -11.65 -23.06 4.54
C ALA A 6 -10.87 -22.00 5.33
N ILE A 7 -10.69 -20.81 4.76
CA ILE A 7 -9.94 -19.70 5.34
C ILE A 7 -10.91 -18.52 5.47
N GLN A 8 -11.09 -18.04 6.71
CA GLN A 8 -11.74 -16.77 6.98
C GLN A 8 -10.72 -15.66 6.73
N TYR A 9 -11.04 -14.77 5.81
CA TYR A 9 -10.24 -13.57 5.55
C TYR A 9 -10.83 -12.45 6.38
N TRP A 10 -9.99 -11.75 7.15
CA TRP A 10 -10.35 -10.54 7.90
C TRP A 10 -10.40 -9.31 6.98
N VAL A 11 -11.01 -9.48 5.82
CA VAL A 11 -11.26 -8.40 4.86
C VAL A 11 -12.72 -8.00 4.96
N ILE A 12 -13.06 -6.84 4.40
CA ILE A 12 -14.43 -6.32 4.35
C ILE A 12 -15.40 -7.45 3.99
N PRO A 13 -16.41 -7.74 4.83
CA PRO A 13 -17.34 -8.83 4.60
C PRO A 13 -17.98 -8.71 3.21
N PRO A 14 -18.06 -9.81 2.43
CA PRO A 14 -18.54 -9.78 1.05
C PRO A 14 -20.06 -9.51 0.93
N LYS A 15 -20.76 -9.38 2.06
CA LYS A 15 -22.20 -9.11 2.16
C LYS A 15 -22.41 -7.96 3.14
N ALA A 16 -23.59 -7.32 3.09
CA ALA A 16 -23.99 -6.35 4.08
C ALA A 16 -23.86 -6.95 5.49
N ASP A 17 -22.98 -6.36 6.29
CA ASP A 17 -22.63 -6.78 7.64
C ASP A 17 -22.74 -5.55 8.56
N ALA A 18 -23.71 -5.59 9.47
CA ALA A 18 -24.02 -4.45 10.33
C ALA A 18 -22.95 -4.21 11.40
N GLU A 19 -22.23 -5.24 11.82
CA GLU A 19 -21.14 -5.14 12.79
C GLU A 19 -19.94 -4.44 12.15
N PHE A 20 -19.59 -4.83 10.92
CA PHE A 20 -18.58 -4.11 10.14
C PHE A 20 -18.95 -2.63 9.94
N VAL A 21 -20.21 -2.34 9.58
CA VAL A 21 -20.67 -0.95 9.42
C VAL A 21 -20.53 -0.18 10.72
N ALA A 22 -21.00 -0.72 11.84
CA ALA A 22 -20.89 -0.06 13.14
C ALA A 22 -19.43 0.27 13.50
N HIS A 23 -18.49 -0.64 13.25
CA HIS A 23 -17.07 -0.39 13.46
C HIS A 23 -16.47 0.64 12.49
N MET A 24 -16.94 0.68 11.25
CA MET A 24 -16.49 1.69 10.29
C MET A 24 -16.99 3.10 10.63
N GLU A 25 -18.16 3.22 11.27
CA GLU A 25 -18.64 4.52 11.76
C GLU A 25 -17.68 5.14 12.79
N ASP A 26 -17.09 4.34 13.69
CA ASP A 26 -16.08 4.83 14.65
C ASP A 26 -14.86 5.43 13.93
N VAL A 27 -14.43 4.80 12.81
CA VAL A 27 -13.33 5.30 11.99
C VAL A 27 -13.76 6.59 11.28
N LEU A 28 -14.90 6.59 10.61
CA LEU A 28 -15.42 7.75 9.88
C LEU A 28 -15.68 8.95 10.79
N GLU A 29 -16.09 8.72 12.03
CA GLU A 29 -16.23 9.78 13.04
C GLU A 29 -14.91 10.56 13.20
N VAL A 30 -13.76 9.87 13.26
CA VAL A 30 -12.43 10.52 13.36
C VAL A 30 -12.17 11.42 12.16
N TYR A 31 -12.47 10.96 10.94
CA TYR A 31 -12.24 11.73 9.72
C TYR A 31 -13.24 12.88 9.53
N SER A 32 -14.41 12.81 10.16
CA SER A 32 -15.43 13.88 10.10
C SER A 32 -15.15 15.05 11.06
N ARG A 33 -14.16 14.91 11.95
CA ARG A 33 -13.82 15.96 12.92
C ARG A 33 -13.35 17.24 12.22
N PRO A 34 -13.69 18.42 12.75
CA PRO A 34 -13.10 19.66 12.28
C PRO A 34 -11.57 19.60 12.41
N TYR A 35 -10.88 20.18 11.44
CA TYR A 35 -9.44 20.34 11.48
C TYR A 35 -9.01 21.11 12.74
N ASP A 36 -8.06 20.57 13.49
CA ASP A 36 -7.40 21.21 14.64
C ASP A 36 -5.89 20.99 14.53
N ALA A 37 -5.14 22.06 14.27
CA ALA A 37 -3.69 22.00 14.13
C ALA A 37 -2.96 21.52 15.41
N ASN A 38 -3.59 21.63 16.59
CA ASN A 38 -3.02 21.10 17.83
C ASN A 38 -3.31 19.60 18.02
N ARG A 39 -4.20 19.03 17.21
CA ARG A 39 -4.65 17.63 17.25
C ARG A 39 -4.81 17.07 15.83
N PRO A 40 -3.71 16.94 15.07
CA PRO A 40 -3.78 16.46 13.69
C PRO A 40 -4.23 15.00 13.64
N VAL A 41 -5.07 14.69 12.65
CA VAL A 41 -5.38 13.29 12.31
C VAL A 41 -4.26 12.81 11.40
N LEU A 42 -3.49 11.82 11.84
CA LEU A 42 -2.40 11.23 11.06
C LEU A 42 -2.76 9.81 10.64
N CYS A 43 -2.68 9.55 9.34
CA CYS A 43 -2.64 8.21 8.78
C CYS A 43 -1.19 7.76 8.68
N MET A 44 -0.93 6.52 9.05
CA MET A 44 0.37 5.88 8.88
C MET A 44 0.16 4.56 8.15
N ASP A 45 0.99 4.31 7.13
CA ASP A 45 1.01 3.06 6.41
C ASP A 45 2.44 2.55 6.22
N GLU A 46 2.58 1.24 6.05
CA GLU A 46 3.83 0.52 5.86
C GLU A 46 3.73 -0.35 4.62
N GLN A 47 4.77 -0.29 3.78
CA GLN A 47 4.93 -1.26 2.69
C GLN A 47 6.35 -1.87 2.71
N PRO A 48 6.48 -3.19 2.86
CA PRO A 48 7.76 -3.86 2.65
C PRO A 48 8.11 -3.81 1.17
N VAL A 49 9.32 -3.35 0.86
CA VAL A 49 9.87 -3.30 -0.49
C VAL A 49 11.09 -4.18 -0.60
N GLN A 50 11.17 -4.92 -1.70
CA GLN A 50 12.36 -5.68 -2.03
C GLN A 50 13.39 -4.77 -2.69
N LEU A 51 14.61 -4.77 -2.16
CA LEU A 51 15.73 -4.08 -2.79
C LEU A 51 16.34 -5.01 -3.84
N VAL A 52 16.47 -4.51 -5.07
CA VAL A 52 17.03 -5.25 -6.20
C VAL A 52 18.18 -4.47 -6.82
N GLU A 53 19.21 -5.21 -7.24
CA GLU A 53 20.41 -4.68 -7.90
C GLU A 53 20.49 -5.27 -9.32
N GLU A 54 20.84 -4.45 -10.30
CA GLU A 54 21.11 -4.90 -11.67
C GLU A 54 22.37 -5.77 -11.67
N VAL A 55 22.28 -6.97 -12.25
CA VAL A 55 23.46 -7.86 -12.37
C VAL A 55 24.36 -7.42 -13.51
N GLN A 56 23.76 -6.89 -14.58
CA GLN A 56 24.44 -6.43 -15.78
C GLN A 56 24.18 -4.95 -16.03
N CYS A 57 25.21 -4.25 -16.51
CA CYS A 57 25.08 -2.85 -16.88
C CYS A 57 24.14 -2.70 -18.10
N PRO A 58 23.10 -1.85 -18.03
CA PRO A 58 22.21 -1.59 -19.16
C PRO A 58 22.96 -1.10 -20.39
N ILE A 59 22.48 -1.51 -21.57
CA ILE A 59 22.98 -0.98 -22.84
C ILE A 59 22.19 0.29 -23.15
N GLU A 60 22.93 1.40 -23.31
CA GLU A 60 22.36 2.72 -23.62
C GLU A 60 21.50 2.73 -24.88
N ALA A 61 20.53 3.63 -24.92
CA ALA A 61 19.71 3.82 -26.10
C ALA A 61 20.54 4.43 -27.25
N THR A 62 20.26 3.99 -28.47
CA THR A 62 20.82 4.56 -29.70
C THR A 62 19.68 4.95 -30.64
N LYS A 63 20.01 5.48 -31.83
CA LYS A 63 19.00 5.75 -32.86
C LYS A 63 18.37 4.47 -33.40
N ASP A 64 19.08 3.34 -33.32
CA ASP A 64 18.68 2.06 -33.91
C ASP A 64 17.99 1.13 -32.90
N HIS A 65 18.12 1.40 -31.60
CA HIS A 65 17.43 0.64 -30.57
C HIS A 65 17.21 1.41 -29.26
N PRO A 66 16.14 1.09 -28.50
CA PRO A 66 15.93 1.63 -27.17
C PRO A 66 16.96 1.08 -26.15
N ARG A 67 17.00 1.69 -24.96
CA ARG A 67 17.79 1.19 -23.82
C ARG A 67 17.40 -0.26 -23.54
N ARG A 68 18.39 -1.13 -23.35
CA ARG A 68 18.18 -2.54 -23.01
C ARG A 68 18.64 -2.78 -21.59
N VAL A 69 17.74 -3.32 -20.78
CA VAL A 69 18.00 -3.72 -19.39
C VAL A 69 17.83 -5.23 -19.34
N ASP A 70 18.78 -5.92 -18.73
CA ASP A 70 18.68 -7.35 -18.53
C ASP A 70 17.59 -7.67 -17.49
N TYR A 71 16.94 -8.82 -17.62
CA TYR A 71 15.86 -9.22 -16.71
C TYR A 71 16.39 -9.85 -15.41
N GLU A 72 17.65 -10.28 -15.39
CA GLU A 72 18.30 -10.84 -14.21
C GLU A 72 18.59 -9.73 -13.18
N TYR A 73 18.20 -9.97 -11.93
CA TYR A 73 18.47 -9.08 -10.81
C TYR A 73 18.98 -9.87 -9.61
N LYS A 74 19.77 -9.21 -8.78
CA LYS A 74 20.22 -9.74 -7.49
C LYS A 74 19.32 -9.20 -6.38
N ARG A 75 18.87 -10.10 -5.49
CA ARG A 75 18.17 -9.68 -4.26
C ARG A 75 19.17 -9.02 -3.32
N ALA A 76 19.01 -7.72 -3.09
CA ALA A 76 19.88 -6.92 -2.24
C ALA A 76 19.34 -6.73 -0.81
N GLY A 77 18.18 -7.33 -0.50
CA GLY A 77 17.56 -7.30 0.82
C GLY A 77 16.11 -6.83 0.76
N VAL A 78 15.59 -6.41 1.91
CA VAL A 78 14.26 -5.83 2.07
C VAL A 78 14.37 -4.57 2.92
N ALA A 79 13.51 -3.60 2.66
CA ALA A 79 13.34 -2.41 3.48
C ALA A 79 11.84 -2.16 3.68
N ASN A 80 11.49 -1.38 4.70
CA ASN A 80 10.11 -0.93 4.89
C ASN A 80 10.02 0.55 4.54
N ILE A 81 9.05 0.89 3.69
CA ILE A 81 8.67 2.28 3.43
C ILE A 81 7.55 2.62 4.40
N PHE A 82 7.72 3.71 5.13
CA PHE A 82 6.71 4.28 6.01
C PHE A 82 6.16 5.54 5.37
N MET A 83 4.84 5.64 5.28
CA MET A 83 4.14 6.84 4.80
C MET A 83 3.33 7.42 5.94
N PHE A 84 3.42 8.73 6.12
CA PHE A 84 2.57 9.49 7.02
C PHE A 84 1.83 10.54 6.21
N ALA A 85 0.52 10.67 6.44
CA ALA A 85 -0.30 11.67 5.78
C ALA A 85 -1.26 12.31 6.80
N GLU A 86 -1.47 13.61 6.69
CA GLU A 86 -2.47 14.34 7.44
C GLU A 86 -3.66 14.63 6.53
N PRO A 87 -4.65 13.72 6.43
CA PRO A 87 -5.75 13.82 5.46
C PRO A 87 -6.61 15.09 5.58
N LEU A 88 -6.62 15.74 6.74
CA LEU A 88 -7.45 16.92 6.99
C LEU A 88 -6.73 18.24 6.69
N ALA A 89 -5.43 18.23 6.40
CA ALA A 89 -4.64 19.44 6.14
C ALA A 89 -4.76 19.97 4.70
N GLY A 90 -5.22 19.14 3.75
CA GLY A 90 -5.34 19.48 2.32
C GLY A 90 -4.14 19.07 1.48
#